data_AF-A0A9E3C1K8-F1
#
_entry.id   AF-A0A9E3C1K8-F1
#
_cell.length_a   1.000
_cell.length_b   1.000
_cell.length_c   1.000
_cell.angle_alpha   90.00
_cell.angle_beta   90.00
_cell.angle_gamma   90.00
#
_symmetry.space_group_name_H-M   'P 1'
#
loop_
_entity.id
_entity.type
_entity.pdbx_description
1 polymer ?
#
loop_
_entity_poly.entity_id
_entity_poly.type
_entity_poly.pdbx_seq_one_letter_code
_entity_poly.pdbx_strand_id
1 'polypeptide(L)'
;MDGDQAASAGKCPVMHGAGPHRSSRSNRDWWPNQLNLGMLHQHSSLSDPMDRDFNYAEAFKKLDYKALKQDLFALMTSSQDWWPADYGHYGPLFIRMAWHSAGTYRTSDGRGGGGRGMQRFAPLNSWPDNANLDKARRLLWPIKCKYGNAISWADLMILAGNCALESMGFKTFGFGGGRADVWEPDEDVYWGGESEWLGDKRYSGDRDLENPLAAVQMGLIYVNPEGPNGVPNAVASGRDIRETFARMAMDDEETVALIAGGHTFGKAHGAGDAKLVGPEPEGSTIEDLGLGWTSRYESGKGVHAITSGIEGAWTPTPTKWDNSFFDMLFGYDWNLVKSPAGAFQWVPSNPATKELVPDAHDATKRHAPIMTTADLALRMDPIYEPIARRFHKDPAAFADAFARAWFKLTHRDMGPRARYLGPEVPAEELLWQDPVPAVDHKLIDAADVAALKAKILAAGLSVSELVSVAWAAASTFRGSDKRGGANGARIRLAPQKDWEVNQPAQLAKVIKALEAIQKDFNAAQSGKKVSLADLIVLGGSAAIEQAAKKAGHTVTVPFTPGRTDASQDKTDVESFAVLEPMADGFRNYRKSGVNAPDEALLVDKAQLLTLTAPEMTVL
;
A
#
# COMPACT_ATOMS: atom_id res chain seq x y z
N MET A 1 5.25 -50.09 8.45
CA MET A 1 6.61 -49.87 9.00
C MET A 1 7.44 -49.57 7.76
N ASP A 2 7.78 -48.33 7.45
CA ASP A 2 8.18 -47.17 8.27
C ASP A 2 7.54 -45.90 7.67
N GLY A 3 7.15 -44.84 8.38
CA GLY A 3 7.63 -44.34 9.66
C GLY A 3 8.23 -42.93 9.49
N ASP A 4 7.55 -42.01 8.79
CA ASP A 4 7.94 -40.60 8.73
C ASP A 4 6.75 -39.71 9.15
N GLN A 5 6.74 -39.37 10.44
CA GLN A 5 5.84 -38.37 10.99
C GLN A 5 6.44 -36.99 10.74
N ALA A 6 6.09 -36.37 9.62
CA ALA A 6 6.15 -34.92 9.52
C ALA A 6 5.13 -34.35 10.51
N ALA A 7 5.60 -33.61 11.52
CA ALA A 7 4.75 -32.94 12.50
C ALA A 7 3.82 -31.95 11.78
N SER A 8 2.52 -32.23 11.75
CA SER A 8 1.51 -31.32 11.24
C SER A 8 1.27 -30.20 12.26
N ALA A 9 1.91 -29.05 12.10
CA ALA A 9 1.55 -27.83 12.82
C ALA A 9 0.28 -27.23 12.20
N GLY A 10 -0.74 -26.98 13.03
CA GLY A 10 -2.07 -26.50 12.58
C GLY A 10 -3.28 -27.17 13.26
N LYS A 11 -3.08 -28.08 14.23
CA LYS A 11 -4.18 -28.61 15.03
C LYS A 11 -4.31 -27.85 16.35
N CYS A 12 -5.52 -27.33 16.61
CA CYS A 12 -5.92 -26.84 17.93
C CYS A 12 -5.59 -27.91 18.99
N PRO A 13 -4.81 -27.58 20.04
CA PRO A 13 -4.26 -28.55 20.99
C PRO A 13 -5.30 -29.15 21.97
N VAL A 14 -6.57 -28.73 21.91
CA VAL A 14 -7.65 -29.28 22.73
C VAL A 14 -8.52 -30.23 21.91
N MET A 15 -8.45 -31.53 22.21
CA MET A 15 -9.40 -32.52 21.70
C MET A 15 -10.76 -32.32 22.39
N HIS A 16 -11.64 -31.51 21.81
CA HIS A 16 -13.01 -31.37 22.29
C HIS A 16 -13.86 -32.58 21.88
N GLY A 17 -14.36 -33.31 22.89
CA GLY A 17 -15.43 -34.28 22.70
C GLY A 17 -16.71 -33.61 22.18
N ALA A 18 -17.32 -34.23 21.17
CA ALA A 18 -18.67 -34.03 20.64
C ALA A 18 -19.36 -32.67 20.91
N GLY A 19 -19.05 -31.64 20.10
CA GLY A 19 -19.76 -30.37 19.93
C GLY A 19 -19.54 -29.81 18.50
N PRO A 20 -20.38 -28.90 17.97
CA PRO A 20 -20.64 -28.76 16.52
C PRO A 20 -19.52 -28.07 15.70
N HIS A 21 -18.49 -27.51 16.32
CA HIS A 21 -17.37 -26.90 15.62
C HIS A 21 -16.19 -27.87 15.47
N ARG A 22 -16.35 -28.86 14.60
CA ARG A 22 -15.17 -29.40 13.92
C ARG A 22 -14.63 -28.27 13.04
N SER A 23 -13.33 -28.01 13.06
CA SER A 23 -12.67 -27.32 11.94
C SER A 23 -13.02 -28.14 10.69
N SER A 24 -14.03 -27.73 9.93
CA SER A 24 -14.47 -28.51 8.78
C SER A 24 -13.33 -28.49 7.79
N ARG A 25 -12.85 -29.65 7.34
CA ARG A 25 -11.90 -29.69 6.24
C ARG A 25 -12.52 -28.97 5.05
N SER A 26 -11.80 -27.99 4.52
CA SER A 26 -12.11 -27.31 3.28
C SER A 26 -11.72 -28.20 2.09
N ASN A 27 -12.21 -27.85 0.90
CA ASN A 27 -11.76 -28.54 -0.33
C ASN A 27 -10.24 -28.39 -0.55
N ARG A 28 -9.66 -27.26 -0.13
CA ARG A 28 -8.22 -27.01 -0.24
C ARG A 28 -7.38 -27.96 0.63
N ASP A 29 -7.94 -28.48 1.72
CA ASP A 29 -7.27 -29.51 2.54
C ASP A 29 -7.18 -30.86 1.83
N TRP A 30 -8.08 -31.13 0.87
CA TRP A 30 -8.07 -32.34 0.04
C TRP A 30 -7.31 -32.13 -1.27
N TRP A 31 -7.45 -30.94 -1.87
CA TRP A 31 -6.83 -30.55 -3.13
C TRP A 31 -6.08 -29.22 -2.96
N PRO A 32 -4.85 -29.25 -2.42
CA PRO A 32 -4.08 -28.03 -2.13
C PRO A 32 -3.81 -27.14 -3.35
N ASN A 33 -3.77 -27.74 -4.54
CA ASN A 33 -3.52 -27.06 -5.81
C ASN A 33 -4.82 -26.70 -6.57
N GLN A 34 -6.00 -26.82 -5.94
CA GLN A 34 -7.26 -26.41 -6.56
C GLN A 34 -7.28 -24.90 -6.80
N LEU A 35 -7.71 -24.48 -8.00
CA LEU A 35 -7.86 -23.06 -8.35
C LEU A 35 -8.80 -22.34 -7.37
N ASN A 36 -8.33 -21.23 -6.80
CA ASN A 36 -9.11 -20.45 -5.84
C ASN A 36 -9.98 -19.41 -6.54
N LEU A 37 -11.23 -19.75 -6.83
CA LEU A 37 -12.23 -18.78 -7.35
C LEU A 37 -12.84 -17.89 -6.25
N GLY A 38 -12.51 -18.13 -4.98
CA GLY A 38 -13.00 -17.34 -3.85
C GLY A 38 -12.64 -15.87 -3.95
N MET A 39 -11.44 -15.57 -4.47
CA MET A 39 -10.98 -14.19 -4.65
C MET A 39 -11.83 -13.34 -5.61
N LEU A 40 -12.65 -13.97 -6.47
CA LEU A 40 -13.52 -13.26 -7.44
C LEU A 40 -14.91 -12.93 -6.88
N HIS A 41 -15.22 -13.30 -5.64
CA HIS A 41 -16.47 -12.90 -4.98
C HIS A 41 -16.22 -12.12 -3.69
N GLN A 42 -14.99 -11.67 -3.47
CA GLN A 42 -14.66 -10.84 -2.33
C GLN A 42 -15.27 -9.45 -2.43
N HIS A 43 -15.43 -8.80 -1.27
CA HIS A 43 -15.95 -7.45 -1.12
C HIS A 43 -17.30 -7.26 -1.82
N SER A 44 -18.10 -8.32 -1.82
CA SER A 44 -19.43 -8.30 -2.42
C SER A 44 -20.39 -7.44 -1.60
N SER A 45 -21.49 -7.03 -2.21
CA SER A 45 -22.58 -6.33 -1.51
C SER A 45 -23.27 -7.16 -0.41
N LEU A 46 -22.95 -8.46 -0.30
CA LEU A 46 -23.47 -9.31 0.77
C LEU A 46 -22.65 -9.25 2.07
N SER A 47 -21.36 -8.88 1.99
CA SER A 47 -20.53 -8.64 3.17
C SER A 47 -20.52 -7.17 3.60
N ASP A 48 -20.95 -6.26 2.73
CA ASP A 48 -21.06 -4.84 3.03
C ASP A 48 -22.31 -4.52 3.88
N PRO A 49 -22.16 -4.02 5.13
CA PRO A 49 -23.27 -3.65 6.00
C PRO A 49 -23.88 -2.27 5.65
N MET A 50 -23.33 -1.55 4.68
CA MET A 50 -23.80 -0.23 4.30
C MET A 50 -25.09 -0.31 3.46
N ASP A 51 -25.85 0.78 3.45
CA ASP A 51 -27.01 0.91 2.56
C ASP A 51 -26.56 0.75 1.09
N ARG A 52 -27.38 0.10 0.27
CA ARG A 52 -27.04 -0.27 -1.12
C ARG A 52 -26.64 0.93 -1.99
N ASP A 53 -27.16 2.12 -1.72
CA ASP A 53 -26.89 3.37 -2.42
C ASP A 53 -25.92 4.30 -1.65
N PHE A 54 -25.29 3.80 -0.59
CA PHE A 54 -24.29 4.55 0.16
C PHE A 54 -23.12 4.98 -0.74
N ASN A 55 -22.78 6.26 -0.67
CA ASN A 55 -21.66 6.85 -1.39
C ASN A 55 -20.70 7.51 -0.40
N TYR A 56 -19.55 6.87 -0.18
CA TYR A 56 -18.54 7.37 0.75
C TYR A 56 -18.02 8.76 0.38
N ALA A 57 -17.85 9.06 -0.90
CA ALA A 57 -17.35 10.37 -1.31
C ALA A 57 -18.34 11.50 -0.95
N GLU A 58 -19.64 11.26 -1.10
CA GLU A 58 -20.68 12.20 -0.68
C GLU A 58 -20.81 12.30 0.85
N ALA A 59 -20.61 11.20 1.57
CA ALA A 59 -20.57 11.21 3.03
C ALA A 59 -19.37 12.01 3.56
N PHE A 60 -18.17 11.79 3.01
CA PHE A 60 -16.94 12.49 3.37
C PHE A 60 -17.02 14.00 3.08
N LYS A 61 -17.62 14.41 1.96
CA LYS A 61 -17.81 15.85 1.65
C LYS A 61 -18.65 16.61 2.68
N LYS A 62 -19.49 15.91 3.45
CA LYS A 62 -20.34 16.48 4.51
C LYS A 62 -19.65 16.49 5.89
N LEU A 63 -18.49 15.86 6.00
CA LEU A 63 -17.71 15.78 7.23
C LEU A 63 -17.25 17.18 7.66
N ASP A 64 -17.41 17.52 8.94
CA ASP A 64 -16.69 18.64 9.54
C ASP A 64 -15.22 18.24 9.73
N TYR A 65 -14.45 18.36 8.65
CA TYR A 65 -13.05 17.96 8.59
C TYR A 65 -12.20 18.73 9.60
N LYS A 66 -12.53 20.01 9.86
CA LYS A 66 -11.80 20.82 10.84
C LYS A 66 -12.05 20.32 12.25
N ALA A 67 -13.30 20.04 12.62
CA ALA A 67 -13.63 19.46 13.93
C ALA A 67 -12.98 18.09 14.12
N LEU A 68 -12.94 17.25 13.07
CA LEU A 68 -12.27 15.96 13.11
C LEU A 68 -10.78 16.10 13.46
N LYS A 69 -10.04 17.00 12.78
CA LYS A 69 -8.62 17.24 13.10
C LYS A 69 -8.43 17.77 14.52
N GLN A 70 -9.32 18.66 15.00
CA GLN A 70 -9.24 19.14 16.38
C GLN A 70 -9.43 18.03 17.41
N ASP A 71 -10.39 17.11 17.19
CA ASP A 71 -10.55 15.97 18.09
C ASP A 71 -9.35 15.02 18.03
N LEU A 72 -8.71 14.84 16.87
CA LEU A 72 -7.49 14.05 16.75
C LEU A 72 -6.33 14.67 17.52
N PHE A 73 -6.13 16.00 17.43
CA PHE A 73 -5.11 16.70 18.22
C PHE A 73 -5.39 16.59 19.73
N ALA A 74 -6.65 16.71 20.14
CA ALA A 74 -7.03 16.53 21.55
C ALA A 74 -6.79 15.09 22.03
N LEU A 75 -7.14 14.08 21.23
CA LEU A 75 -6.91 12.67 21.55
C LEU A 75 -5.43 12.38 21.77
N MET A 76 -4.53 12.97 20.96
CA MET A 76 -3.10 12.70 21.05
C MET A 76 -2.50 13.01 22.42
N THR A 77 -3.08 13.94 23.17
CA THR A 77 -2.61 14.31 24.53
C THR A 77 -3.54 13.84 25.65
N SER A 78 -4.58 13.07 25.31
CA SER A 78 -5.56 12.50 26.24
C SER A 78 -5.21 11.05 26.58
N SER A 79 -4.15 10.87 27.38
CA SER A 79 -3.65 9.55 27.79
C SER A 79 -4.74 8.70 28.45
N GLN A 80 -4.80 7.43 28.07
CA GLN A 80 -5.74 6.43 28.57
C GLN A 80 -5.02 5.46 29.51
N ASP A 81 -5.62 5.17 30.67
CA ASP A 81 -4.99 4.30 31.68
C ASP A 81 -4.72 2.88 31.19
N TRP A 82 -5.53 2.36 30.27
CA TRP A 82 -5.36 1.02 29.71
C TRP A 82 -4.18 0.93 28.73
N TRP A 83 -3.71 2.06 28.19
CA TRP A 83 -2.50 2.13 27.37
C TRP A 83 -1.87 3.54 27.46
N PRO A 84 -1.12 3.86 28.51
CA PRO A 84 -0.63 5.22 28.75
C PRO A 84 0.23 5.78 27.61
N ALA A 85 0.08 7.06 27.29
CA ALA A 85 0.84 7.71 26.22
C ALA A 85 2.29 7.94 26.63
N ASP A 86 3.24 7.48 25.82
CA ASP A 86 4.65 7.84 25.95
C ASP A 86 4.80 9.36 25.86
N TYR A 87 5.55 9.95 26.79
CA TYR A 87 5.79 11.41 26.85
C TYR A 87 4.49 12.24 26.93
N GLY A 88 3.37 11.61 27.33
CA GLY A 88 2.05 12.24 27.32
C GLY A 88 1.49 12.51 25.91
N HIS A 89 2.03 11.88 24.86
CA HIS A 89 1.63 12.14 23.47
C HIS A 89 1.58 10.87 22.61
N TYR A 90 0.40 10.48 22.09
CA TYR A 90 0.22 9.32 21.20
C TYR A 90 0.70 9.54 19.75
N GLY A 91 1.07 10.76 19.39
CA GLY A 91 1.50 11.11 18.03
C GLY A 91 2.46 10.10 17.39
N PRO A 92 3.59 9.74 18.02
CA PRO A 92 4.53 8.78 17.43
C PRO A 92 3.91 7.39 17.18
N LEU A 93 3.02 6.92 18.07
CA LEU A 93 2.29 5.67 17.86
C LEU A 93 1.34 5.74 16.65
N PHE A 94 0.68 6.89 16.44
CA PHE A 94 -0.18 7.09 15.27
C PHE A 94 0.61 7.27 13.96
N ILE A 95 1.81 7.86 14.00
CA ILE A 95 2.73 7.88 12.85
C ILE A 95 3.09 6.45 12.47
N ARG A 96 3.52 5.62 13.44
CA ARG A 96 3.81 4.20 13.19
C ARG A 96 2.58 3.47 12.62
N MET A 97 1.40 3.69 13.19
CA MET A 97 0.18 3.04 12.69
C MET A 97 -0.11 3.39 11.23
N ALA A 98 -0.01 4.68 10.85
CA ALA A 98 -0.20 5.13 9.47
C ALA A 98 0.89 4.60 8.54
N TRP A 99 2.16 4.63 8.98
CA TRP A 99 3.31 4.03 8.28
C TRP A 99 3.06 2.55 7.98
N HIS A 100 2.71 1.74 8.98
CA HIS A 100 2.44 0.31 8.83
C HIS A 100 1.17 0.04 8.02
N SER A 101 0.18 0.93 8.07
CA SER A 101 -1.04 0.79 7.26
C SER A 101 -0.72 0.95 5.78
N ALA A 102 0.08 1.95 5.42
CA ALA A 102 0.47 2.21 4.03
C ALA A 102 1.64 1.33 3.55
N GLY A 103 2.47 0.87 4.50
CA GLY A 103 3.76 0.24 4.28
C GLY A 103 3.72 -1.19 3.76
N THR A 104 2.55 -1.81 3.57
CA THR A 104 2.47 -3.18 3.03
C THR A 104 2.40 -3.23 1.50
N TYR A 105 2.29 -2.08 0.85
CA TYR A 105 2.10 -1.95 -0.60
C TYR A 105 3.30 -2.48 -1.40
N ARG A 106 3.05 -3.15 -2.53
CA ARG A 106 4.10 -3.51 -3.50
C ARG A 106 3.76 -3.06 -4.91
N THR A 107 4.77 -2.64 -5.67
CA THR A 107 4.59 -2.15 -7.04
C THR A 107 4.22 -3.23 -8.04
N SER A 108 4.73 -4.45 -7.83
CA SER A 108 4.58 -5.61 -8.71
C SER A 108 3.11 -5.95 -9.01
N ASP A 109 2.26 -5.99 -7.98
CA ASP A 109 0.83 -6.31 -8.09
C ASP A 109 -0.10 -5.18 -7.61
N GLY A 110 0.47 -4.11 -7.02
CA GLY A 110 -0.28 -2.99 -6.46
C GLY A 110 -1.04 -3.33 -5.18
N ARG A 111 -0.87 -4.55 -4.65
CA ARG A 111 -1.57 -5.05 -3.45
C ARG A 111 -0.92 -4.53 -2.18
N GLY A 112 -1.64 -4.66 -1.06
CA GLY A 112 -1.27 -4.02 0.21
C GLY A 112 -1.62 -2.52 0.21
N GLY A 113 -1.01 -1.76 1.10
CA GLY A 113 -1.25 -0.33 1.25
C GLY A 113 -2.40 0.02 2.20
N GLY A 114 -2.62 1.33 2.36
CA GLY A 114 -3.58 1.91 3.31
C GLY A 114 -4.98 2.10 2.73
N GLY A 115 -5.17 1.88 1.43
CA GLY A 115 -6.33 2.27 0.63
C GLY A 115 -7.63 1.54 0.96
N ARG A 116 -7.56 0.43 1.71
CA ARG A 116 -8.69 -0.39 2.15
C ARG A 116 -8.79 -0.52 3.68
N GLY A 117 -7.83 0.03 4.42
CA GLY A 117 -7.78 -0.10 5.88
C GLY A 117 -7.53 -1.53 6.38
N MET A 118 -6.86 -2.38 5.59
CA MET A 118 -6.69 -3.81 5.89
C MET A 118 -5.92 -4.12 7.18
N GLN A 119 -5.21 -3.16 7.77
CA GLN A 119 -4.56 -3.34 9.06
C GLN A 119 -5.54 -3.72 10.19
N ARG A 120 -6.85 -3.51 10.03
CA ARG A 120 -7.87 -3.92 11.01
C ARG A 120 -8.35 -5.36 10.87
N PHE A 121 -7.93 -6.07 9.84
CA PHE A 121 -8.31 -7.47 9.59
C PHE A 121 -7.08 -8.39 9.56
N ALA A 122 -7.32 -9.69 9.71
CA ALA A 122 -6.30 -10.71 9.46
C ALA A 122 -5.78 -10.64 8.00
N PRO A 123 -4.52 -11.03 7.73
CA PRO A 123 -3.50 -11.37 8.73
C PRO A 123 -2.83 -10.12 9.34
N LEU A 124 -3.01 -8.94 8.75
CA LEU A 124 -2.26 -7.73 9.10
C LEU A 124 -2.50 -7.26 10.53
N ASN A 125 -3.72 -7.44 11.07
CA ASN A 125 -4.03 -7.08 12.45
C ASN A 125 -3.19 -7.85 13.48
N SER A 126 -2.53 -8.93 13.07
CA SER A 126 -1.82 -9.90 13.91
C SER A 126 -0.39 -10.19 13.47
N TRP A 127 0.11 -9.50 12.44
CA TRP A 127 1.53 -9.57 12.09
C TRP A 127 2.40 -9.12 13.28
N PRO A 128 3.55 -9.80 13.53
CA PRO A 128 4.46 -9.40 14.62
C PRO A 128 4.87 -7.93 14.54
N ASP A 129 5.14 -7.42 13.35
CA ASP A 129 5.56 -6.02 13.16
C ASP A 129 4.41 -5.03 13.40
N ASN A 130 3.15 -5.50 13.47
CA ASN A 130 1.98 -4.71 13.84
C ASN A 130 1.62 -4.83 15.33
N ALA A 131 2.50 -5.42 16.15
CA ALA A 131 2.32 -5.52 17.59
C ALA A 131 1.95 -4.16 18.21
N ASN A 132 0.95 -4.19 19.09
CA ASN A 132 0.35 -3.05 19.78
C ASN A 132 -0.31 -1.98 18.88
N LEU A 133 -0.40 -2.16 17.56
CA LEU A 133 -1.21 -1.29 16.70
C LEU A 133 -2.72 -1.55 16.84
N ASP A 134 -3.11 -2.70 17.40
CA ASP A 134 -4.47 -2.93 17.90
C ASP A 134 -4.86 -1.89 18.97
N LYS A 135 -3.93 -1.53 19.87
CA LYS A 135 -4.11 -0.45 20.86
C LYS A 135 -4.25 0.91 20.16
N ALA A 136 -3.39 1.19 19.17
CA ALA A 136 -3.45 2.43 18.39
C ALA A 136 -4.82 2.60 17.68
N ARG A 137 -5.30 1.57 16.99
CA ARG A 137 -6.63 1.58 16.35
C ARG A 137 -7.75 1.74 17.38
N ARG A 138 -7.64 1.08 18.54
CA ARG A 138 -8.62 1.20 19.63
C ARG A 138 -8.70 2.61 20.21
N LEU A 139 -7.58 3.33 20.31
CA LEU A 139 -7.57 4.74 20.74
C LEU A 139 -8.35 5.65 19.78
N LEU A 140 -8.40 5.33 18.48
CA LEU A 140 -9.14 6.09 17.47
C LEU A 140 -10.64 5.75 17.41
N TRP A 141 -11.07 4.66 18.05
CA TRP A 141 -12.46 4.23 18.01
C TRP A 141 -13.47 5.31 18.44
N PRO A 142 -13.26 6.09 19.53
CA PRO A 142 -14.18 7.17 19.90
C PRO A 142 -14.35 8.22 18.80
N ILE A 143 -13.29 8.51 18.03
CA ILE A 143 -13.34 9.41 16.88
C ILE A 143 -14.19 8.79 15.76
N LYS A 144 -13.95 7.52 15.42
CA LYS A 144 -14.75 6.80 14.43
C LYS A 144 -16.23 6.75 14.82
N CYS A 145 -16.55 6.52 16.11
CA CYS A 145 -17.92 6.55 16.62
C CYS A 145 -18.57 7.92 16.42
N LYS A 146 -17.86 9.00 16.73
CA LYS A 146 -18.37 10.37 16.65
C LYS A 146 -18.74 10.77 15.22
N TYR A 147 -17.90 10.40 14.25
CA TYR A 147 -18.05 10.82 12.85
C TYR A 147 -18.73 9.77 11.95
N GLY A 148 -18.95 8.56 12.45
CA GLY A 148 -19.72 7.52 11.78
C GLY A 148 -19.25 7.26 10.35
N ASN A 149 -20.19 7.21 9.41
CA ASN A 149 -19.94 6.84 8.02
C ASN A 149 -19.29 7.96 7.18
N ALA A 150 -19.15 9.16 7.75
CA ALA A 150 -18.51 10.29 7.07
C ALA A 150 -16.97 10.20 7.04
N ILE A 151 -16.39 9.29 7.83
CA ILE A 151 -14.95 8.96 7.79
C ILE A 151 -14.78 7.45 7.89
N SER A 152 -14.06 6.85 6.94
CA SER A 152 -13.69 5.44 6.96
C SER A 152 -12.55 5.19 7.94
N TRP A 153 -12.37 3.94 8.38
CA TRP A 153 -11.17 3.54 9.11
C TRP A 153 -9.92 3.71 8.25
N ALA A 154 -10.00 3.39 6.95
CA ALA A 154 -8.90 3.56 6.02
C ALA A 154 -8.38 5.00 5.96
N ASP A 155 -9.27 6.00 5.86
CA ASP A 155 -8.87 7.41 5.90
C ASP A 155 -8.47 7.85 7.32
N LEU A 156 -9.19 7.41 8.36
CA LEU A 156 -8.93 7.82 9.74
C LEU A 156 -7.53 7.41 10.22
N MET A 157 -7.09 6.19 9.90
CA MET A 157 -5.77 5.71 10.33
C MET A 157 -4.64 6.54 9.73
N ILE A 158 -4.74 6.90 8.46
CA ILE A 158 -3.74 7.73 7.77
C ILE A 158 -3.82 9.17 8.25
N LEU A 159 -5.02 9.74 8.37
CA LEU A 159 -5.23 11.10 8.84
C LEU A 159 -4.69 11.31 10.26
N ALA A 160 -4.83 10.31 11.14
CA ALA A 160 -4.26 10.35 12.48
C ALA A 160 -2.72 10.49 12.45
N GLY A 161 -2.03 9.78 11.55
CA GLY A 161 -0.59 9.93 11.33
C GLY A 161 -0.20 11.31 10.79
N ASN A 162 -0.95 11.84 9.81
CA ASN A 162 -0.76 13.21 9.31
C ASN A 162 -0.94 14.26 10.42
N CYS A 163 -2.02 14.16 11.20
CA CYS A 163 -2.27 15.07 12.32
C CYS A 163 -1.19 14.93 13.41
N ALA A 164 -0.67 13.72 13.64
CA ALA A 164 0.40 13.51 14.61
C ALA A 164 1.66 14.28 14.22
N LEU A 165 2.07 14.19 12.95
CA LEU A 165 3.19 14.98 12.42
C LEU A 165 2.96 16.50 12.61
N GLU A 166 1.78 16.99 12.25
CA GLU A 166 1.41 18.41 12.40
C GLU A 166 1.45 18.87 13.86
N SER A 167 0.88 18.09 14.78
CA SER A 167 0.82 18.41 16.21
C SER A 167 2.20 18.50 16.86
N MET A 168 3.18 17.77 16.32
CA MET A 168 4.56 17.74 16.80
C MET A 168 5.49 18.69 16.03
N GLY A 169 4.93 19.57 15.19
CA GLY A 169 5.65 20.67 14.55
C GLY A 169 6.18 20.40 13.15
N PHE A 170 5.81 19.28 12.52
CA PHE A 170 6.13 19.00 11.12
C PHE A 170 4.99 19.44 10.18
N LYS A 171 5.30 20.23 9.16
CA LYS A 171 4.31 20.62 8.15
C LYS A 171 4.23 19.56 7.05
N THR A 172 3.13 18.83 6.99
CA THR A 172 2.88 17.85 5.92
C THR A 172 2.66 18.52 4.57
N PHE A 173 2.84 17.77 3.48
CA PHE A 173 2.59 18.26 2.12
C PHE A 173 1.10 18.47 1.84
N GLY A 174 0.23 17.71 2.53
CA GLY A 174 -1.23 17.76 2.46
C GLY A 174 -1.85 16.40 2.75
N PHE A 175 -3.16 16.28 2.53
CA PHE A 175 -3.92 15.05 2.74
C PHE A 175 -5.11 14.97 1.77
N GLY A 176 -5.36 13.77 1.23
CA GLY A 176 -6.57 13.42 0.49
C GLY A 176 -7.28 12.22 1.11
N GLY A 177 -8.56 12.39 1.46
CA GLY A 177 -9.47 11.30 1.79
C GLY A 177 -10.04 10.63 0.54
N GLY A 178 -10.92 9.64 0.70
CA GLY A 178 -11.57 8.90 -0.39
C GLY A 178 -11.28 7.40 -0.41
N ARG A 179 -10.70 6.87 0.67
CA ARG A 179 -10.53 5.42 0.88
C ARG A 179 -11.82 4.86 1.48
N ALA A 180 -12.63 4.16 0.69
CA ALA A 180 -13.79 3.47 1.25
C ALA A 180 -13.32 2.27 2.10
N ASP A 181 -14.03 2.01 3.20
CA ASP A 181 -13.81 0.78 3.98
C ASP A 181 -14.26 -0.46 3.19
N VAL A 182 -13.65 -1.59 3.51
CA VAL A 182 -14.06 -2.94 3.09
C VAL A 182 -14.46 -3.78 4.30
N TRP A 183 -15.07 -4.94 4.11
CA TRP A 183 -15.78 -5.61 5.21
C TRP A 183 -15.33 -7.04 5.50
N GLU A 184 -14.28 -7.47 4.81
CA GLU A 184 -13.64 -8.78 4.97
C GLU A 184 -12.13 -8.65 4.62
N PRO A 185 -11.28 -9.59 5.07
CA PRO A 185 -9.87 -9.57 4.72
C PRO A 185 -9.63 -9.84 3.23
N ASP A 186 -8.54 -9.28 2.68
CA ASP A 186 -8.08 -9.58 1.32
C ASP A 186 -7.45 -10.99 1.32
N GLU A 187 -8.06 -11.94 0.59
CA GLU A 187 -7.55 -13.32 0.45
C GLU A 187 -6.75 -13.49 -0.86
N ASP A 188 -6.68 -12.42 -1.63
CA ASP A 188 -6.06 -12.26 -2.93
C ASP A 188 -4.59 -11.79 -2.83
N VAL A 189 -4.03 -11.65 -1.63
CA VAL A 189 -2.64 -11.22 -1.44
C VAL A 189 -1.72 -12.38 -1.07
N TYR A 190 -0.72 -12.62 -1.92
CA TYR A 190 0.38 -13.54 -1.63
C TYR A 190 1.49 -12.86 -0.82
N TRP A 191 1.46 -13.10 0.50
CA TRP A 191 2.45 -12.57 1.46
C TRP A 191 3.76 -13.37 1.55
N GLY A 192 3.81 -14.55 0.92
CA GLY A 192 4.94 -15.48 0.94
C GLY A 192 4.52 -16.92 1.20
N GLY A 193 5.41 -17.87 0.89
CA GLY A 193 5.18 -19.31 1.06
C GLY A 193 5.52 -19.86 2.45
N GLU A 194 5.92 -19.00 3.39
CA GLU A 194 6.27 -19.40 4.75
C GLU A 194 5.07 -19.89 5.56
N SER A 195 5.32 -20.88 6.41
CA SER A 195 4.35 -21.42 7.37
C SER A 195 4.50 -20.87 8.79
N GLU A 196 5.49 -20.00 9.03
CA GLU A 196 5.85 -19.46 10.35
C GLU A 196 6.09 -17.96 10.26
N TRP A 197 5.64 -17.22 11.28
CA TRP A 197 5.95 -15.79 11.42
C TRP A 197 7.46 -15.57 11.55
N LEU A 198 7.94 -14.50 10.93
CA LEU A 198 9.36 -14.11 10.85
C LEU A 198 10.26 -15.11 10.10
N GLY A 199 9.71 -16.12 9.43
CA GLY A 199 10.44 -16.96 8.49
C GLY A 199 10.89 -16.20 7.24
N ASP A 200 11.97 -16.67 6.59
CA ASP A 200 12.65 -16.01 5.46
C ASP A 200 12.82 -16.91 4.22
N LYS A 201 11.93 -17.90 4.01
CA LYS A 201 11.98 -18.83 2.86
C LYS A 201 11.52 -18.18 1.55
N ARG A 202 12.13 -17.04 1.23
CA ARG A 202 11.79 -16.14 0.11
C ARG A 202 13.01 -15.61 -0.63
N TYR A 203 14.20 -16.09 -0.29
CA TYR A 203 15.45 -15.70 -0.95
C TYR A 203 16.00 -16.84 -1.79
N SER A 204 16.64 -16.48 -2.90
CA SER A 204 17.44 -17.39 -3.73
C SER A 204 18.73 -16.69 -4.16
N GLY A 205 19.67 -17.43 -4.76
CA GLY A 205 20.92 -16.85 -5.27
C GLY A 205 21.72 -16.07 -4.22
N ASP A 206 22.25 -14.91 -4.62
CA ASP A 206 22.97 -13.98 -3.75
C ASP A 206 21.99 -12.97 -3.10
N ARG A 207 20.93 -13.48 -2.46
CA ARG A 207 19.89 -12.67 -1.78
C ARG A 207 18.88 -11.98 -2.71
N ASP A 208 18.49 -12.68 -3.78
CA ASP A 208 17.39 -12.27 -4.65
C ASP A 208 16.05 -12.56 -3.96
N LEU A 209 15.31 -11.51 -3.60
CA LEU A 209 14.01 -11.61 -2.96
C LEU A 209 12.94 -12.08 -3.96
N GLU A 210 12.14 -13.07 -3.59
CA GLU A 210 11.07 -13.64 -4.41
C GLU A 210 10.08 -12.55 -4.88
N ASN A 211 9.74 -12.52 -6.17
CA ASN A 211 8.65 -11.68 -6.67
C ASN A 211 7.31 -12.35 -6.36
N PRO A 212 6.28 -11.61 -5.89
CA PRO A 212 6.18 -10.16 -5.87
C PRO A 212 6.62 -9.49 -4.54
N LEU A 213 7.29 -10.21 -3.63
CA LEU A 213 7.51 -9.82 -2.24
C LEU A 213 8.33 -8.55 -2.06
N ALA A 214 8.00 -7.74 -1.05
CA ALA A 214 8.75 -6.52 -0.69
C ALA A 214 9.11 -6.41 0.79
N ALA A 215 9.08 -7.55 1.51
CA ALA A 215 9.53 -7.62 2.90
C ALA A 215 10.49 -8.79 3.07
N VAL A 216 11.50 -8.64 3.93
CA VAL A 216 12.57 -9.63 4.11
C VAL A 216 12.14 -10.88 4.88
N GLN A 217 11.06 -10.79 5.66
CA GLN A 217 10.52 -11.90 6.46
C GLN A 217 8.99 -11.83 6.50
N MET A 218 8.35 -12.98 6.70
CA MET A 218 6.89 -13.06 6.83
C MET A 218 6.44 -12.30 8.09
N GLY A 219 5.50 -11.37 7.94
CA GLY A 219 4.98 -10.61 9.08
C GLY A 219 5.77 -9.33 9.43
N LEU A 220 6.78 -8.96 8.63
CA LEU A 220 7.42 -7.65 8.67
C LEU A 220 6.87 -6.72 7.59
N ILE A 221 6.91 -5.41 7.84
CA ILE A 221 6.55 -4.40 6.83
C ILE A 221 7.64 -4.31 5.76
N TYR A 222 8.90 -4.09 6.15
CA TYR A 222 10.04 -3.94 5.22
C TYR A 222 11.20 -4.87 5.59
N VAL A 223 12.00 -4.46 6.58
CA VAL A 223 13.26 -5.10 6.97
C VAL A 223 13.26 -5.46 8.44
N ASN A 224 14.15 -6.38 8.83
CA ASN A 224 14.38 -6.69 10.23
C ASN A 224 15.21 -5.58 10.90
N PRO A 225 14.74 -4.96 12.00
CA PRO A 225 15.43 -3.82 12.63
C PRO A 225 16.77 -4.20 13.29
N GLU A 226 16.96 -5.48 13.64
CA GLU A 226 18.23 -6.00 14.16
C GLU A 226 19.25 -6.26 13.04
N GLY A 227 18.82 -6.22 11.78
CA GLY A 227 19.60 -6.52 10.57
C GLY A 227 19.23 -7.86 9.94
N PRO A 228 19.80 -8.19 8.76
CA PRO A 228 19.47 -9.41 8.02
C PRO A 228 19.50 -10.67 8.88
N ASN A 229 18.35 -11.34 9.00
CA ASN A 229 18.19 -12.57 9.80
C ASN A 229 18.64 -12.42 11.27
N GLY A 230 18.46 -11.21 11.84
CA GLY A 230 18.86 -10.88 13.21
C GLY A 230 20.37 -10.65 13.39
N VAL A 231 21.13 -10.53 12.31
CA VAL A 231 22.57 -10.23 12.34
C VAL A 231 22.79 -8.72 12.27
N PRO A 232 23.44 -8.09 13.28
CA PRO A 232 23.62 -6.63 13.36
C PRO A 232 24.69 -6.10 12.41
N ASN A 233 24.45 -6.24 11.11
CA ASN A 233 25.28 -5.72 10.03
C ASN A 233 24.55 -4.58 9.30
N ALA A 234 24.95 -3.35 9.60
CA ALA A 234 24.33 -2.14 9.04
C ALA A 234 24.46 -2.04 7.51
N VAL A 235 25.60 -2.42 6.94
CA VAL A 235 25.80 -2.36 5.48
C VAL A 235 24.92 -3.38 4.76
N ALA A 236 24.82 -4.60 5.30
CA ALA A 236 23.92 -5.61 4.75
C ALA A 236 22.45 -5.21 4.92
N SER A 237 22.10 -4.55 6.03
CA SER A 237 20.77 -3.96 6.23
C SER A 237 20.47 -2.88 5.19
N GLY A 238 21.45 -2.06 4.80
CA GLY A 238 21.30 -1.06 3.72
C GLY A 238 20.88 -1.67 2.37
N ARG A 239 21.42 -2.85 2.03
CA ARG A 239 21.01 -3.61 0.83
C ARG A 239 19.55 -4.04 0.90
N ASP A 240 19.12 -4.60 2.04
CA ASP A 240 17.73 -5.03 2.26
C ASP A 240 16.75 -3.85 2.25
N ILE A 241 17.12 -2.73 2.88
CA ILE A 241 16.32 -1.51 2.89
C ILE A 241 16.10 -1.04 1.45
N ARG A 242 17.16 -0.96 0.64
CA ARG A 242 17.04 -0.50 -0.76
C ARG A 242 16.13 -1.37 -1.58
N GLU A 243 16.31 -2.69 -1.50
CA GLU A 243 15.51 -3.65 -2.26
C GLU A 243 14.03 -3.55 -1.88
N THR A 244 13.73 -3.56 -0.58
CA THR A 244 12.34 -3.54 -0.09
C THR A 244 11.65 -2.21 -0.39
N PHE A 245 12.30 -1.07 -0.13
CA PHE A 245 11.73 0.25 -0.42
C PHE A 245 11.53 0.49 -1.92
N ALA A 246 12.46 0.06 -2.78
CA ALA A 246 12.30 0.15 -4.24
C ALA A 246 11.08 -0.65 -4.73
N ARG A 247 10.86 -1.87 -4.21
CA ARG A 247 9.65 -2.67 -4.47
C ARG A 247 8.37 -2.06 -3.91
N MET A 248 8.48 -1.03 -3.10
CA MET A 248 7.37 -0.22 -2.60
C MET A 248 7.32 1.19 -3.21
N ALA A 249 7.96 1.41 -4.36
CA ALA A 249 8.02 2.69 -5.06
C ALA A 249 8.68 3.83 -4.27
N MET A 250 9.71 3.54 -3.48
CA MET A 250 10.53 4.56 -2.84
C MET A 250 11.96 4.49 -3.36
N ASP A 251 12.48 5.62 -3.83
CA ASP A 251 13.90 5.74 -4.20
C ASP A 251 14.80 5.93 -2.97
N ASP A 252 16.11 6.04 -3.18
CA ASP A 252 17.08 6.18 -2.07
C ASP A 252 16.86 7.46 -1.25
N GLU A 253 16.46 8.58 -1.88
CA GLU A 253 16.23 9.85 -1.20
C GLU A 253 14.95 9.82 -0.36
N GLU A 254 13.87 9.32 -0.95
CA GLU A 254 12.59 9.09 -0.28
C GLU A 254 12.75 8.13 0.90
N THR A 255 13.58 7.09 0.74
CA THR A 255 13.86 6.08 1.78
C THR A 255 14.57 6.68 2.98
N VAL A 256 15.67 7.42 2.76
CA VAL A 256 16.39 8.11 3.85
C VAL A 256 15.46 9.12 4.53
N ALA A 257 14.67 9.86 3.76
CA ALA A 257 13.75 10.85 4.29
C ALA A 257 12.64 10.21 5.17
N LEU A 258 12.06 9.08 4.74
CA LEU A 258 11.02 8.37 5.48
C LEU A 258 11.55 7.75 6.78
N ILE A 259 12.69 7.08 6.74
CA ILE A 259 13.27 6.44 7.93
C ILE A 259 13.68 7.50 8.95
N ALA A 260 14.50 8.47 8.55
CA ALA A 260 14.95 9.52 9.47
C ALA A 260 13.77 10.38 9.95
N GLY A 261 12.83 10.74 9.07
CA GLY A 261 11.69 11.57 9.41
C GLY A 261 10.71 10.87 10.36
N GLY A 262 10.50 9.57 10.19
CA GLY A 262 9.71 8.75 11.11
C GLY A 262 10.39 8.59 12.47
N HIS A 263 11.68 8.25 12.48
CA HIS A 263 12.46 8.03 13.70
C HIS A 263 12.92 9.31 14.41
N THR A 264 12.62 10.50 13.88
CA THR A 264 12.64 11.75 14.67
C THR A 264 11.67 11.68 15.87
N PHE A 265 10.64 10.83 15.78
CA PHE A 265 9.56 10.74 16.77
C PHE A 265 9.55 9.41 17.53
N GLY A 266 9.17 9.48 18.80
CA GLY A 266 8.81 8.32 19.63
C GLY A 266 10.00 7.48 20.11
N LYS A 267 9.70 6.22 20.40
CA LYS A 267 10.63 5.22 20.91
C LYS A 267 10.20 3.80 20.50
N ALA A 268 11.12 2.86 20.62
CA ALA A 268 10.82 1.42 20.61
C ALA A 268 10.48 0.89 22.02
N HIS A 269 9.83 -0.27 22.09
CA HIS A 269 9.40 -0.92 23.33
C HIS A 269 9.88 -2.37 23.42
N GLY A 270 10.65 -2.66 24.46
CA GLY A 270 11.36 -3.91 24.75
C GLY A 270 11.74 -3.98 26.23
N ALA A 271 10.82 -3.57 27.11
CA ALA A 271 11.08 -3.38 28.54
C ALA A 271 11.42 -4.66 29.33
N GLY A 272 11.14 -5.85 28.77
CA GLY A 272 11.33 -7.13 29.46
C GLY A 272 11.26 -8.34 28.52
N ASP A 273 11.27 -9.55 29.08
CA ASP A 273 11.30 -10.81 28.33
C ASP A 273 10.09 -10.95 27.39
N ALA A 274 10.36 -11.09 26.10
CA ALA A 274 9.34 -11.28 25.06
C ALA A 274 8.45 -12.52 25.30
N LYS A 275 8.92 -13.53 26.05
CA LYS A 275 8.12 -14.72 26.42
C LYS A 275 6.92 -14.40 27.33
N LEU A 276 6.88 -13.21 27.91
CA LEU A 276 5.76 -12.75 28.74
C LEU A 276 4.65 -12.08 27.93
N VAL A 277 4.87 -11.85 26.63
CA VAL A 277 3.86 -11.33 25.70
C VAL A 277 2.93 -12.46 25.27
N GLY A 278 1.62 -12.27 25.44
CA GLY A 278 0.58 -13.21 25.03
C GLY A 278 0.38 -13.29 23.51
N PRO A 279 -0.59 -14.10 23.07
CA PRO A 279 -0.91 -14.27 21.65
C PRO A 279 -1.28 -12.96 20.96
N GLU A 280 -1.02 -12.88 19.66
CA GLU A 280 -1.53 -11.86 18.73
C GLU A 280 -3.07 -11.84 18.66
N PRO A 281 -3.72 -10.76 18.15
CA PRO A 281 -5.18 -10.60 18.21
C PRO A 281 -6.01 -11.79 17.71
N GLU A 282 -5.68 -12.39 16.55
CA GLU A 282 -6.42 -13.57 16.03
C GLU A 282 -6.16 -14.85 16.84
N GLY A 283 -5.07 -14.89 17.61
CA GLY A 283 -4.75 -15.98 18.53
C GLY A 283 -5.21 -15.72 19.97
N SER A 284 -5.77 -14.55 20.26
CA SER A 284 -6.15 -14.16 21.62
C SER A 284 -7.52 -14.69 22.02
N THR A 285 -7.83 -14.53 23.31
CA THR A 285 -9.09 -14.98 23.88
C THR A 285 -10.21 -13.95 23.67
N ILE A 286 -11.46 -14.39 23.79
CA ILE A 286 -12.63 -13.53 23.51
C ILE A 286 -12.74 -12.36 24.49
N GLU A 287 -12.27 -12.53 25.73
CA GLU A 287 -12.23 -11.50 26.76
C GLU A 287 -11.27 -10.34 26.46
N ASP A 288 -10.30 -10.52 25.55
CA ASP A 288 -9.43 -9.44 25.09
C ASP A 288 -10.12 -8.52 24.06
N LEU A 289 -11.35 -8.87 23.63
CA LEU A 289 -12.20 -8.04 22.76
C LEU A 289 -11.47 -7.57 21.48
N GLY A 290 -10.75 -8.49 20.84
CA GLY A 290 -10.00 -8.24 19.60
C GLY A 290 -8.70 -7.45 19.79
N LEU A 291 -8.21 -7.31 21.03
CA LEU A 291 -6.83 -6.93 21.31
C LEU A 291 -5.95 -8.18 21.46
N GLY A 292 -4.64 -8.00 21.35
CA GLY A 292 -3.66 -9.07 21.53
C GLY A 292 -2.38 -8.57 22.18
N TRP A 293 -1.35 -9.40 22.20
CA TRP A 293 -0.03 -9.13 22.79
C TRP A 293 -0.10 -8.67 24.25
N THR A 294 -1.11 -9.12 25.00
CA THR A 294 -1.26 -8.81 26.42
C THR A 294 -0.03 -9.30 27.18
N SER A 295 0.73 -8.38 27.76
CA SER A 295 1.98 -8.70 28.46
C SER A 295 1.74 -8.95 29.94
N ARG A 296 2.32 -10.04 30.47
CA ARG A 296 2.36 -10.34 31.90
C ARG A 296 3.60 -9.75 32.62
N TYR A 297 4.43 -9.01 31.90
CA TYR A 297 5.60 -8.35 32.48
C TYR A 297 5.15 -7.12 33.28
N GLU A 298 5.22 -7.21 34.61
CA GLU A 298 4.82 -6.13 35.52
C GLU A 298 3.40 -5.61 35.20
N SER A 299 3.23 -4.35 34.79
CA SER A 299 1.92 -3.82 34.37
C SER A 299 1.55 -4.11 32.91
N GLY A 300 2.49 -4.57 32.09
CA GLY A 300 2.32 -4.87 30.66
C GLY A 300 2.12 -3.66 29.74
N LYS A 301 2.20 -2.44 30.28
CA LYS A 301 1.91 -1.16 29.59
C LYS A 301 2.74 -0.02 30.16
N GLY A 302 2.83 1.10 29.44
CA GLY A 302 3.65 2.25 29.83
C GLY A 302 5.14 1.88 29.90
N VAL A 303 5.80 2.14 31.03
CA VAL A 303 7.22 1.78 31.27
C VAL A 303 7.52 0.29 31.08
N HIS A 304 6.51 -0.58 31.15
CA HIS A 304 6.63 -2.04 30.99
C HIS A 304 6.12 -2.55 29.63
N ALA A 305 5.88 -1.66 28.66
CA ALA A 305 5.42 -2.05 27.33
C ALA A 305 6.50 -2.85 26.57
N ILE A 306 6.06 -3.86 25.82
CA ILE A 306 6.89 -4.68 24.95
C ILE A 306 6.18 -4.76 23.60
N THR A 307 6.89 -4.37 22.53
CA THR A 307 6.39 -4.36 21.15
C THR A 307 7.36 -5.08 20.23
N SER A 308 8.52 -4.48 19.92
CA SER A 308 9.52 -5.05 19.02
C SER A 308 10.64 -5.79 19.74
N GLY A 309 10.79 -5.56 21.05
CA GLY A 309 11.93 -6.04 21.83
C GLY A 309 13.13 -5.07 21.84
N ILE A 310 13.19 -4.10 20.93
CA ILE A 310 14.15 -2.98 20.99
C ILE A 310 13.62 -1.96 22.00
N GLU A 311 14.50 -1.33 22.78
CA GLU A 311 14.10 -0.42 23.86
C GLU A 311 14.88 0.91 23.79
N GLY A 312 14.16 2.02 23.74
CA GLY A 312 14.72 3.38 23.82
C GLY A 312 14.25 4.30 22.70
N ALA A 313 14.53 5.60 22.83
CA ALA A 313 14.20 6.62 21.84
C ALA A 313 15.42 6.98 20.98
N TRP A 314 15.17 7.43 19.76
CA TRP A 314 16.23 7.91 18.87
C TRP A 314 16.71 9.32 19.21
N THR A 315 15.79 10.17 19.69
CA THR A 315 16.02 11.61 19.87
C THR A 315 15.85 12.07 21.33
N PRO A 316 16.53 13.15 21.76
CA PRO A 316 16.26 13.80 23.07
C PRO A 316 14.89 14.47 23.16
N THR A 317 14.18 14.64 22.03
CA THR A 317 12.92 15.37 21.89
C THR A 317 11.87 14.52 21.14
N PRO A 318 11.44 13.36 21.70
CA PRO A 318 10.68 12.35 20.94
C PRO A 318 9.30 12.78 20.42
N THR A 319 8.78 13.93 20.86
CA THR A 319 7.47 14.46 20.45
C THR A 319 7.58 15.79 19.73
N LYS A 320 8.73 16.05 19.09
CA LYS A 320 8.98 17.31 18.38
C LYS A 320 9.76 17.04 17.09
N TRP A 321 9.33 17.70 16.01
CA TRP A 321 10.10 17.76 14.78
C TRP A 321 11.34 18.65 14.97
N ASP A 322 12.51 18.05 14.76
CA ASP A 322 13.79 18.73 14.64
C ASP A 322 14.79 17.81 13.91
N ASN A 323 16.06 18.19 13.88
CA ASN A 323 17.10 17.45 13.17
C ASN A 323 17.89 16.49 14.09
N SER A 324 17.43 16.27 15.32
CA SER A 324 18.23 15.60 16.35
C SER A 324 18.48 14.12 16.06
N PHE A 325 17.65 13.47 15.23
CA PHE A 325 17.95 12.13 14.73
C PHE A 325 19.32 12.08 14.04
N PHE A 326 19.58 13.02 13.12
CA PHE A 326 20.87 13.08 12.43
C PHE A 326 22.00 13.59 13.34
N ASP A 327 21.70 14.50 14.28
CA ASP A 327 22.68 14.93 15.29
C ASP A 327 23.16 13.74 16.13
N MET A 328 22.25 12.85 16.53
CA MET A 328 22.62 11.62 17.23
C MET A 328 23.38 10.67 16.29
N LEU A 329 22.83 10.38 15.10
CA LEU A 329 23.39 9.40 14.16
C LEU A 329 24.84 9.70 13.79
N PHE A 330 25.17 10.96 13.49
CA PHE A 330 26.51 11.38 13.06
C PHE A 330 27.38 11.97 14.17
N GLY A 331 26.80 12.41 15.29
CA GLY A 331 27.53 13.08 16.36
C GLY A 331 28.29 12.15 17.32
N TYR A 332 28.01 10.84 17.27
CA TYR A 332 28.60 9.87 18.20
C TYR A 332 29.07 8.61 17.49
N ASP A 333 30.06 7.94 18.07
CA ASP A 333 30.32 6.53 17.76
C ASP A 333 29.36 5.62 18.54
N TRP A 334 29.15 4.41 18.05
CA TRP A 334 28.07 3.52 18.50
C TRP A 334 28.59 2.16 18.96
N ASN A 335 28.16 1.72 20.14
CA ASN A 335 28.42 0.40 20.70
C ASN A 335 27.20 -0.52 20.50
N LEU A 336 27.43 -1.71 19.97
CA LEU A 336 26.42 -2.77 19.91
C LEU A 336 26.14 -3.32 21.32
N VAL A 337 24.87 -3.34 21.71
CA VAL A 337 24.39 -3.85 23.00
C VAL A 337 23.14 -4.71 22.81
N LYS A 338 22.69 -5.32 23.91
CA LYS A 338 21.38 -5.98 23.98
C LYS A 338 20.40 -5.12 24.78
N SER A 339 19.17 -5.02 24.29
CA SER A 339 18.04 -4.42 25.01
C SER A 339 17.68 -5.25 26.26
N PRO A 340 16.81 -4.76 27.16
CA PRO A 340 16.29 -5.56 28.27
C PRO A 340 15.57 -6.85 27.81
N ALA A 341 14.98 -6.85 26.61
CA ALA A 341 14.38 -8.03 25.99
C ALA A 341 15.37 -8.93 25.23
N GLY A 342 16.66 -8.54 25.14
CA GLY A 342 17.70 -9.32 24.45
C GLY A 342 17.83 -9.05 22.95
N ALA A 343 17.20 -8.02 22.39
CA ALA A 343 17.34 -7.60 20.99
C ALA A 343 18.64 -6.82 20.78
N PHE A 344 19.29 -6.95 19.62
CA PHE A 344 20.43 -6.14 19.23
C PHE A 344 20.01 -4.69 18.96
N GLN A 345 20.72 -3.74 19.57
CA GLN A 345 20.56 -2.31 19.32
C GLN A 345 21.88 -1.59 19.59
N TRP A 346 21.96 -0.32 19.22
CA TRP A 346 23.17 0.48 19.32
C TRP A 346 22.95 1.65 20.27
N VAL A 347 23.92 1.90 21.16
CA VAL A 347 23.94 3.05 22.08
C VAL A 347 25.20 3.89 21.85
N PRO A 348 25.20 5.21 22.09
CA PRO A 348 26.39 6.01 21.90
C PRO A 348 27.53 5.55 22.82
N SER A 349 28.74 5.50 22.28
CA SER A 349 29.93 5.12 23.04
C SER A 349 30.33 6.17 24.08
N ASN A 350 29.87 7.43 23.92
CA ASN A 350 30.17 8.53 24.83
C ASN A 350 29.28 8.48 26.09
N PRO A 351 29.85 8.31 27.30
CA PRO A 351 29.09 8.23 28.55
C PRO A 351 28.26 9.49 28.89
N ALA A 352 28.63 10.66 28.36
CA ALA A 352 27.87 11.90 28.57
C ALA A 352 26.46 11.86 27.95
N THR A 353 26.19 10.88 27.09
CA THR A 353 24.88 10.72 26.41
C THR A 353 23.84 9.98 27.24
N LYS A 354 24.22 9.38 28.38
CA LYS A 354 23.38 8.48 29.19
C LYS A 354 22.09 9.09 29.73
N GLU A 355 22.02 10.42 29.80
CA GLU A 355 20.90 11.15 30.39
C GLU A 355 20.28 12.15 29.40
N LEU A 356 20.45 11.93 28.08
CA LEU A 356 19.95 12.88 27.07
C LEU A 356 18.45 12.78 26.86
N VAL A 357 17.90 11.56 26.88
CA VAL A 357 16.49 11.31 26.58
C VAL A 357 15.70 11.27 27.88
N PRO A 358 14.62 12.07 28.05
CA PRO A 358 13.73 11.91 29.20
C PRO A 358 13.05 10.53 29.19
N ASP A 359 12.76 9.94 30.34
CA ASP A 359 11.90 8.75 30.38
C ASP A 359 10.47 9.09 29.92
N ALA A 360 9.80 8.14 29.27
CA ALA A 360 8.49 8.32 28.69
C ALA A 360 7.36 8.51 29.71
N HIS A 361 7.53 8.07 30.96
CA HIS A 361 6.50 8.14 32.00
C HIS A 361 7.02 8.56 33.38
N ASP A 362 8.34 8.54 33.62
CA ASP A 362 8.96 8.92 34.89
C ASP A 362 9.84 10.17 34.73
N ALA A 363 9.29 11.34 35.10
CA ALA A 363 9.98 12.62 34.96
C ALA A 363 11.33 12.72 35.73
N THR A 364 11.63 11.78 36.63
CA THR A 364 12.88 11.75 37.40
C THR A 364 13.98 10.92 36.75
N LYS A 365 13.67 10.16 35.70
CA LYS A 365 14.60 9.28 34.99
C LYS A 365 14.94 9.81 33.60
N ARG A 366 16.13 9.45 33.14
CA ARG A 366 16.57 9.68 31.76
C ARG A 366 17.37 8.48 31.26
N HIS A 367 17.56 8.44 29.94
CA HIS A 367 18.16 7.34 29.22
C HIS A 367 19.14 7.84 28.14
N ALA A 368 19.99 6.92 27.69
CA ALA A 368 20.74 7.10 26.46
C ALA A 368 19.81 6.99 25.26
N PRO A 369 20.05 7.74 24.16
CA PRO A 369 19.39 7.45 22.90
C PRO A 369 19.86 6.11 22.33
N ILE A 370 19.10 5.56 21.40
CA ILE A 370 19.41 4.31 20.71
C ILE A 370 19.35 4.50 19.19
N MET A 371 19.98 3.58 18.47
CA MET A 371 19.79 3.36 17.04
C MET A 371 19.60 1.87 16.79
N THR A 372 18.77 1.52 15.81
CA THR A 372 18.67 0.16 15.29
C THR A 372 19.80 -0.13 14.31
N THR A 373 19.98 -1.39 13.91
CA THR A 373 20.94 -1.73 12.84
C THR A 373 20.52 -1.10 11.51
N ALA A 374 19.20 -1.01 11.26
CA ALA A 374 18.64 -0.34 10.08
C ALA A 374 18.92 1.18 10.08
N ASP A 375 18.91 1.83 11.25
CA ASP A 375 19.27 3.26 11.35
C ASP A 375 20.75 3.49 11.02
N LEU A 376 21.64 2.64 11.55
CA LEU A 376 23.07 2.74 11.23
C LEU A 376 23.36 2.49 9.75
N ALA A 377 22.49 1.78 9.03
CA ALA A 377 22.62 1.62 7.59
C ALA A 377 22.61 2.97 6.87
N LEU A 378 21.84 3.96 7.35
CA LEU A 378 21.80 5.30 6.74
C LEU A 378 23.14 6.04 6.85
N ARG A 379 23.97 5.70 7.84
CA ARG A 379 25.32 6.26 8.03
C ARG A 379 26.40 5.41 7.36
N MET A 380 26.21 4.10 7.25
CA MET A 380 27.27 3.16 6.87
C MET A 380 27.17 2.66 5.43
N ASP A 381 25.98 2.69 4.83
CA ASP A 381 25.79 2.34 3.43
C ASP A 381 26.30 3.47 2.51
N PRO A 382 27.12 3.17 1.49
CA PRO A 382 27.76 4.19 0.66
C PRO A 382 26.79 5.00 -0.23
N ILE A 383 25.56 4.53 -0.43
CA ILE A 383 24.52 5.24 -1.20
C ILE A 383 23.69 6.12 -0.28
N TYR A 384 23.30 5.63 0.91
CA TYR A 384 22.50 6.41 1.86
C TYR A 384 23.30 7.48 2.61
N GLU A 385 24.56 7.20 2.94
CA GLU A 385 25.41 8.11 3.71
C GLU A 385 25.47 9.54 3.14
N PRO A 386 25.74 9.75 1.82
CA PRO A 386 25.80 11.10 1.28
C PRO A 386 24.45 11.83 1.32
N ILE A 387 23.34 11.10 1.19
CA ILE A 387 21.98 11.65 1.29
C ILE A 387 21.68 12.05 2.74
N ALA A 388 21.91 11.15 3.68
CA ALA A 388 21.72 11.38 5.12
C ALA A 388 22.60 12.54 5.61
N ARG A 389 23.85 12.63 5.15
CA ARG A 389 24.75 13.74 5.49
C ARG A 389 24.32 15.06 4.87
N ARG A 390 23.73 15.04 3.67
CA ARG A 390 23.14 16.24 3.06
C ARG A 390 21.94 16.73 3.89
N PHE A 391 21.02 15.84 4.25
CA PHE A 391 19.88 16.16 5.11
C PHE A 391 20.30 16.65 6.50
N HIS A 392 21.38 16.09 7.06
CA HIS A 392 21.94 16.60 8.31
C HIS A 392 22.40 18.07 8.19
N LYS A 393 23.02 18.44 7.06
CA LYS A 393 23.51 19.80 6.80
C LYS A 393 22.43 20.76 6.31
N ASP A 394 21.37 20.25 5.72
CA ASP A 394 20.25 21.01 5.17
C ASP A 394 18.90 20.46 5.67
N PRO A 395 18.47 20.88 6.87
CA PRO A 395 17.18 20.46 7.44
C PRO A 395 15.97 20.88 6.60
N ALA A 396 16.10 21.88 5.74
CA ALA A 396 15.01 22.32 4.87
C ALA A 396 14.80 21.33 3.71
N ALA A 397 15.90 20.87 3.08
CA ALA A 397 15.86 19.80 2.09
C ALA A 397 15.31 18.50 2.69
N PHE A 398 15.71 18.17 3.92
CA PHE A 398 15.16 17.01 4.63
C PHE A 398 13.64 17.13 4.86
N ALA A 399 13.18 18.28 5.34
CA ALA A 399 11.76 18.50 5.61
C ALA A 399 10.91 18.42 4.33
N ASP A 400 11.36 18.97 3.21
CA ASP A 400 10.65 18.88 1.92
C ASP A 400 10.61 17.43 1.39
N ALA A 401 11.75 16.74 1.41
CA ALA A 401 11.83 15.34 1.00
C ALA A 401 10.92 14.45 1.84
N PHE A 402 10.93 14.60 3.16
CA PHE A 402 10.06 13.83 4.06
C PHE A 402 8.58 14.16 3.84
N ALA A 403 8.23 15.43 3.63
CA ALA A 403 6.83 15.83 3.40
C ALA A 403 6.26 15.18 2.13
N ARG A 404 7.07 15.15 1.07
CA ARG A 404 6.71 14.57 -0.22
C ARG A 404 6.67 13.05 -0.17
N ALA A 405 7.68 12.42 0.43
CA ALA A 405 7.76 10.96 0.57
C ALA A 405 6.65 10.42 1.48
N TRP A 406 6.33 11.11 2.58
CA TRP A 406 5.20 10.77 3.46
C TRP A 406 3.86 10.87 2.72
N PHE A 407 3.65 11.91 1.92
CA PHE A 407 2.44 12.05 1.11
C PHE A 407 2.34 10.93 0.07
N LYS A 408 3.43 10.62 -0.65
CA LYS A 408 3.49 9.50 -1.59
C LYS A 408 3.16 8.18 -0.92
N LEU A 409 3.84 7.86 0.19
CA LEU A 409 3.60 6.65 0.98
C LEU A 409 2.12 6.46 1.26
N THR A 410 1.51 7.50 1.81
CA THR A 410 0.15 7.42 2.32
C THR A 410 -0.92 7.48 1.24
N HIS A 411 -0.59 7.82 -0.01
CA HIS A 411 -1.56 8.02 -1.10
C HIS A 411 -1.26 7.21 -2.38
N ARG A 412 -0.14 6.46 -2.45
CA ARG A 412 0.31 5.70 -3.64
C ARG A 412 -0.70 4.69 -4.19
N ASP A 413 -1.61 4.19 -3.36
CA ASP A 413 -2.64 3.20 -3.72
C ASP A 413 -4.06 3.78 -3.90
N MET A 414 -4.15 5.12 -3.92
CA MET A 414 -5.39 5.83 -4.19
C MET A 414 -5.64 6.05 -5.68
N GLY A 415 -4.69 5.74 -6.55
CA GLY A 415 -4.81 5.97 -8.00
C GLY A 415 -4.96 7.45 -8.36
N PRO A 416 -5.76 7.79 -9.39
CA PRO A 416 -5.85 9.15 -9.91
C PRO A 416 -6.28 10.18 -8.87
N ARG A 417 -5.70 11.39 -8.97
CA ARG A 417 -6.02 12.55 -8.12
C ARG A 417 -7.51 12.91 -8.07
N ALA A 418 -8.27 12.57 -9.11
CA ALA A 418 -9.74 12.75 -9.14
C ALA A 418 -10.47 11.99 -8.02
N ARG A 419 -9.83 11.01 -7.38
CA ARG A 419 -10.38 10.26 -6.23
C ARG A 419 -10.11 10.93 -4.87
N TYR A 420 -9.28 11.97 -4.83
CA TYR A 420 -8.81 12.58 -3.59
C TYR A 420 -9.85 13.59 -3.10
N LEU A 421 -10.20 13.51 -1.83
CA LEU A 421 -11.26 14.32 -1.21
C LEU A 421 -10.70 15.18 -0.07
N GLY A 422 -11.38 16.27 0.23
CA GLY A 422 -11.09 17.13 1.37
C GLY A 422 -10.33 18.41 1.02
N PRO A 423 -10.20 19.33 2.00
CA PRO A 423 -9.72 20.68 1.76
C PRO A 423 -8.17 20.80 1.68
N GLU A 424 -7.43 19.73 1.98
CA GLU A 424 -5.96 19.73 2.11
C GLU A 424 -5.27 18.95 0.97
N VAL A 425 -5.99 18.63 -0.11
CA VAL A 425 -5.39 17.97 -1.27
C VAL A 425 -4.37 18.92 -1.90
N PRO A 426 -3.09 18.52 -2.03
CA PRO A 426 -2.07 19.38 -2.62
C PRO A 426 -2.45 19.86 -4.02
N ALA A 427 -2.08 21.10 -4.35
CA ALA A 427 -2.34 21.69 -5.66
C ALA A 427 -1.41 21.11 -6.75
N GLU A 428 -0.17 20.79 -6.37
CA GLU A 428 0.85 20.22 -7.23
C GLU A 428 0.47 18.80 -7.70
N GLU A 429 0.65 18.53 -8.98
CA GLU A 429 0.51 17.18 -9.55
C GLU A 429 1.84 16.45 -9.50
N LEU A 430 1.84 15.26 -8.91
CA LEU A 430 3.04 14.45 -8.75
C LEU A 430 3.05 13.32 -9.79
N LEU A 431 4.23 13.00 -10.35
CA LEU A 431 4.36 12.04 -11.44
C LEU A 431 3.81 10.65 -11.08
N TRP A 432 4.03 10.19 -9.85
CA TRP A 432 3.55 8.89 -9.36
C TRP A 432 2.02 8.78 -9.27
N GLN A 433 1.29 9.89 -9.40
CA GLN A 433 -0.19 9.91 -9.47
C GLN A 433 -0.72 9.57 -10.87
N ASP A 434 0.18 9.28 -11.82
CA ASP A 434 -0.12 9.02 -13.23
C ASP A 434 -1.04 10.09 -13.86
N PRO A 435 -0.72 11.40 -13.71
CA PRO A 435 -1.63 12.49 -14.06
C PRO A 435 -2.01 12.48 -15.55
N VAL A 436 -3.23 12.93 -15.83
CA VAL A 436 -3.72 13.17 -17.19
C VAL A 436 -4.24 14.60 -17.28
N PRO A 437 -4.12 15.29 -18.43
CA PRO A 437 -4.63 16.65 -18.56
C PRO A 437 -6.13 16.74 -18.23
N ALA A 438 -6.56 17.85 -17.66
CA ALA A 438 -7.99 18.13 -17.48
C ALA A 438 -8.69 18.30 -18.84
N VAL A 439 -10.00 18.06 -18.88
CA VAL A 439 -10.82 18.36 -20.05
C VAL A 439 -10.94 19.89 -20.20
N ASP A 440 -10.47 20.43 -21.34
CA ASP A 440 -10.46 21.87 -21.63
C ASP A 440 -11.41 22.27 -22.79
N HIS A 441 -12.20 21.31 -23.28
CA HIS A 441 -13.07 21.46 -24.44
C HIS A 441 -14.47 20.87 -24.19
N LYS A 442 -15.42 21.21 -25.06
CA LYS A 442 -16.75 20.58 -25.01
C LYS A 442 -16.63 19.10 -25.40
N LEU A 443 -17.29 18.22 -24.65
CA LEU A 443 -17.35 16.79 -24.94
C LEU A 443 -18.23 16.51 -26.17
N ILE A 444 -17.90 15.42 -26.87
CA ILE A 444 -18.72 14.87 -27.95
C ILE A 444 -20.08 14.41 -27.41
N ASP A 445 -21.13 14.57 -28.21
CA ASP A 445 -22.48 14.11 -27.88
C ASP A 445 -22.84 12.79 -28.58
N ALA A 446 -24.08 12.31 -28.40
CA ALA A 446 -24.53 11.05 -28.97
C ALA A 446 -24.48 11.01 -30.52
N ALA A 447 -24.70 12.15 -31.19
CA ALA A 447 -24.64 12.22 -32.65
C ALA A 447 -23.19 12.14 -33.13
N ASP A 448 -22.29 12.85 -32.46
CA ASP A 448 -20.85 12.77 -32.70
C ASP A 448 -20.34 11.33 -32.50
N VAL A 449 -20.75 10.68 -31.41
CA VAL A 449 -20.40 9.28 -31.08
C VAL A 449 -20.84 8.35 -32.22
N ALA A 450 -22.09 8.44 -32.68
CA ALA A 450 -22.59 7.60 -33.76
C ALA A 450 -21.81 7.81 -35.07
N ALA A 451 -21.52 9.07 -35.41
CA ALA A 451 -20.74 9.42 -36.60
C ALA A 451 -19.29 8.91 -36.53
N LEU A 452 -18.65 9.03 -35.36
CA LEU A 452 -17.30 8.53 -35.13
C LEU A 452 -17.23 7.00 -35.20
N LYS A 453 -18.20 6.27 -34.62
CA LYS A 453 -18.27 4.80 -34.76
C LYS A 453 -18.33 4.39 -36.23
N ALA A 454 -19.16 5.04 -37.04
CA ALA A 454 -19.26 4.75 -38.47
C ALA A 454 -17.93 5.00 -39.21
N LYS A 455 -17.24 6.10 -38.90
CA LYS A 455 -15.92 6.40 -39.48
C LYS A 455 -14.87 5.36 -39.09
N ILE A 456 -14.81 4.96 -37.82
CA ILE A 456 -13.87 3.95 -37.33
C ILE A 456 -14.08 2.61 -38.05
N LEU A 457 -15.34 2.16 -38.17
CA LEU A 457 -15.65 0.90 -38.87
C LEU A 457 -15.36 0.94 -40.38
N ALA A 458 -15.29 2.13 -40.97
CA ALA A 458 -14.92 2.33 -42.38
C ALA A 458 -13.39 2.49 -42.59
N ALA A 459 -12.58 2.53 -41.53
CA ALA A 459 -11.15 2.83 -41.60
C ALA A 459 -10.26 1.66 -42.06
N GLY A 460 -10.85 0.54 -42.50
CA GLY A 460 -10.10 -0.65 -42.92
C GLY A 460 -9.43 -1.41 -41.76
N LEU A 461 -9.87 -1.15 -40.52
CA LEU A 461 -9.48 -1.91 -39.33
C LEU A 461 -10.47 -3.07 -39.12
N SER A 462 -9.95 -4.23 -38.74
CA SER A 462 -10.77 -5.39 -38.41
C SER A 462 -11.40 -5.25 -37.02
N VAL A 463 -12.49 -6.01 -36.79
CA VAL A 463 -13.11 -6.14 -35.46
C VAL A 463 -12.08 -6.58 -34.43
N SER A 464 -11.24 -7.58 -34.77
CA SER A 464 -10.23 -8.12 -33.86
C SER A 464 -9.18 -7.08 -33.45
N GLU A 465 -8.69 -6.29 -34.41
CA GLU A 465 -7.71 -5.21 -34.13
C GLU A 465 -8.29 -4.15 -33.19
N LEU A 466 -9.52 -3.71 -33.43
CA LEU A 466 -10.18 -2.69 -32.61
C LEU A 466 -10.48 -3.18 -31.19
N VAL A 467 -10.99 -4.41 -31.05
CA VAL A 467 -11.27 -5.03 -29.75
C VAL A 467 -9.96 -5.28 -28.98
N SER A 468 -8.94 -5.82 -29.65
CA SER A 468 -7.65 -6.14 -29.02
C SER A 468 -6.95 -4.89 -28.49
N VAL A 469 -6.93 -3.78 -29.25
CA VAL A 469 -6.31 -2.52 -28.80
C VAL A 469 -7.12 -1.84 -27.69
N ALA A 470 -8.46 -1.87 -27.77
CA ALA A 470 -9.31 -1.36 -26.69
C ALA A 470 -9.11 -2.15 -25.39
N TRP A 471 -9.07 -3.49 -25.49
CA TRP A 471 -8.79 -4.37 -24.36
C TRP A 471 -7.40 -4.11 -23.79
N ALA A 472 -6.37 -4.10 -24.63
CA ALA A 472 -4.98 -3.85 -24.23
C ALA A 472 -4.81 -2.54 -23.44
N ALA A 473 -5.56 -1.50 -23.81
CA ALA A 473 -5.53 -0.22 -23.10
C ALA A 473 -6.24 -0.32 -21.74
N ALA A 474 -7.44 -0.89 -21.72
CA ALA A 474 -8.27 -0.99 -20.52
C ALA A 474 -7.71 -2.00 -19.50
N SER A 475 -7.18 -3.13 -19.97
CA SER A 475 -6.75 -4.25 -19.13
C SER A 475 -5.45 -3.99 -18.38
N THR A 476 -4.79 -2.84 -18.57
CA THR A 476 -3.71 -2.42 -17.67
C THR A 476 -4.22 -1.97 -16.29
N PHE A 477 -5.53 -1.73 -16.16
CA PHE A 477 -6.14 -1.40 -14.89
C PHE A 477 -5.94 -2.50 -13.86
N ARG A 478 -5.72 -2.09 -12.60
CA ARG A 478 -5.80 -2.97 -11.44
C ARG A 478 -6.48 -2.25 -10.27
N GLY A 479 -7.48 -2.89 -9.65
CA GLY A 479 -8.29 -2.35 -8.57
C GLY A 479 -7.59 -2.29 -7.21
N SER A 480 -6.42 -2.92 -7.09
CA SER A 480 -5.57 -2.91 -5.90
C SER A 480 -5.12 -1.48 -5.59
N ASP A 481 -4.37 -0.85 -6.50
CA ASP A 481 -3.88 0.54 -6.38
C ASP A 481 -4.55 1.54 -7.33
N LYS A 482 -5.47 1.06 -8.19
CA LYS A 482 -6.28 1.85 -9.13
C LYS A 482 -5.45 2.53 -10.21
N ARG A 483 -4.25 2.01 -10.49
CA ARG A 483 -3.42 2.43 -11.62
C ARG A 483 -3.86 1.78 -12.93
N GLY A 484 -3.33 2.28 -14.04
CA GLY A 484 -3.60 1.79 -15.39
C GLY A 484 -4.99 2.18 -15.93
N GLY A 485 -5.41 1.47 -16.98
CA GLY A 485 -6.67 1.68 -17.68
C GLY A 485 -6.54 2.56 -18.93
N ALA A 486 -7.67 2.75 -19.62
CA ALA A 486 -7.69 3.38 -20.94
C ALA A 486 -7.59 4.92 -20.94
N ASN A 487 -7.79 5.58 -19.80
CA ASN A 487 -7.63 7.04 -19.71
C ASN A 487 -6.15 7.42 -19.86
N GLY A 488 -5.85 8.55 -20.49
CA GLY A 488 -4.50 8.95 -20.85
C GLY A 488 -3.99 8.37 -22.16
N ALA A 489 -4.68 7.37 -22.75
CA ALA A 489 -4.24 6.66 -23.96
C ALA A 489 -2.79 6.17 -23.88
N ARG A 490 -2.34 5.79 -22.68
CA ARG A 490 -0.93 5.44 -22.43
C ARG A 490 -0.43 4.25 -23.24
N ILE A 491 -1.34 3.46 -23.83
CA ILE A 491 -1.00 2.42 -24.79
C ILE A 491 -0.17 2.94 -25.99
N ARG A 492 -0.31 4.22 -26.39
CA ARG A 492 0.52 4.81 -27.46
C ARG A 492 1.91 5.27 -26.98
N LEU A 493 2.17 5.26 -25.68
CA LEU A 493 3.38 5.81 -25.05
C LEU A 493 4.30 4.68 -24.57
N ALA A 494 5.57 5.00 -24.32
CA ALA A 494 6.47 4.07 -23.67
C ALA A 494 6.07 3.90 -22.18
N PRO A 495 6.12 2.68 -21.63
CA PRO A 495 6.59 1.45 -22.26
C PRO A 495 5.51 0.66 -23.00
N GLN A 496 4.22 0.96 -22.80
CA GLN A 496 3.10 0.13 -23.27
C GLN A 496 3.09 -0.11 -24.78
N LYS A 497 3.49 0.90 -25.58
CA LYS A 497 3.55 0.79 -27.04
C LYS A 497 4.54 -0.26 -27.54
N ASP A 498 5.53 -0.60 -26.70
CA ASP A 498 6.64 -1.49 -27.03
C ASP A 498 6.47 -2.89 -26.39
N TRP A 499 5.44 -3.12 -25.58
CA TRP A 499 5.19 -4.42 -24.95
C TRP A 499 4.83 -5.50 -25.98
N GLU A 500 5.42 -6.68 -25.81
CA GLU A 500 5.21 -7.83 -26.70
C GLU A 500 3.72 -8.21 -26.79
N VAL A 501 3.04 -8.28 -25.64
CA VAL A 501 1.61 -8.60 -25.52
C VAL A 501 0.72 -7.65 -26.33
N ASN A 502 1.17 -6.43 -26.60
CA ASN A 502 0.42 -5.41 -27.33
C ASN A 502 0.67 -5.46 -28.85
N GLN A 503 1.51 -6.37 -29.34
CA GLN A 503 1.81 -6.56 -30.76
C GLN A 503 2.14 -5.22 -31.46
N PRO A 504 3.32 -4.63 -31.20
CA PRO A 504 3.62 -3.22 -31.52
C PRO A 504 3.32 -2.79 -32.96
N ALA A 505 3.54 -3.67 -33.95
CA ALA A 505 3.23 -3.38 -35.36
C ALA A 505 1.71 -3.24 -35.62
N GLN A 506 0.89 -4.13 -35.04
CA GLN A 506 -0.56 -4.05 -35.13
C GLN A 506 -1.07 -2.83 -34.37
N LEU A 507 -0.58 -2.59 -33.16
CA LEU A 507 -0.93 -1.44 -32.36
C LEU A 507 -0.65 -0.13 -33.11
N ALA A 508 0.56 0.04 -33.66
CA ALA A 508 0.94 1.24 -34.41
C ALA A 508 0.02 1.50 -35.62
N LYS A 509 -0.40 0.45 -36.33
CA LYS A 509 -1.38 0.56 -37.43
C LYS A 509 -2.71 1.11 -36.94
N VAL A 510 -3.26 0.55 -35.85
CA VAL A 510 -4.55 0.97 -35.29
C VAL A 510 -4.48 2.41 -34.77
N ILE A 511 -3.45 2.73 -33.98
CA ILE A 511 -3.25 4.07 -33.42
C ILE A 511 -3.17 5.12 -34.53
N LYS A 512 -2.37 4.88 -35.58
CA LYS A 512 -2.25 5.81 -36.72
C LYS A 512 -3.60 6.08 -37.40
N ALA A 513 -4.44 5.07 -37.57
CA ALA A 513 -5.77 5.23 -38.17
C ALA A 513 -6.72 6.02 -37.25
N LEU A 514 -6.69 5.75 -35.95
CA LEU A 514 -7.49 6.49 -34.97
C LEU A 514 -7.03 7.96 -34.82
N GLU A 515 -5.73 8.23 -34.88
CA GLU A 515 -5.16 9.59 -34.88
C GLU A 515 -5.60 10.39 -36.11
N ALA A 516 -5.67 9.76 -37.30
CA ALA A 516 -6.19 10.40 -38.50
C ALA A 516 -7.66 10.82 -38.32
N ILE A 517 -8.50 9.91 -37.78
CA ILE A 517 -9.91 10.21 -37.47
C ILE A 517 -10.02 11.32 -36.42
N GLN A 518 -9.18 11.28 -35.39
CA GLN A 518 -9.12 12.30 -34.36
C GLN A 518 -8.85 13.68 -34.96
N LYS A 519 -7.82 13.77 -35.79
CA LYS A 519 -7.40 15.01 -36.46
C LYS A 519 -8.50 15.56 -37.35
N ASP A 520 -9.12 14.71 -38.17
CA ASP A 520 -10.20 15.11 -39.07
C ASP A 520 -11.43 15.60 -38.31
N PHE A 521 -11.82 14.91 -37.22
CA PHE A 521 -12.92 15.34 -36.37
C PHE A 521 -12.59 16.69 -35.70
N ASN A 522 -11.44 16.79 -35.04
CA ASN A 522 -11.06 18.00 -34.30
C ASN A 522 -10.88 19.22 -35.22
N ALA A 523 -10.44 19.03 -36.46
CA ALA A 523 -10.32 20.12 -37.44
C ALA A 523 -11.68 20.58 -38.01
N ALA A 524 -12.67 19.69 -38.07
CA ALA A 524 -14.01 19.99 -38.59
C ALA A 524 -14.95 20.61 -37.54
N GLN A 525 -14.59 20.60 -36.27
CA GLN A 525 -15.41 21.07 -35.15
C GLN A 525 -15.01 22.47 -34.68
N SER A 526 -15.97 23.23 -34.14
CA SER A 526 -15.72 24.49 -33.43
C SER A 526 -15.97 24.29 -31.93
N GLY A 527 -14.88 24.11 -31.16
CA GLY A 527 -14.93 24.03 -29.70
C GLY A 527 -15.24 22.64 -29.10
N LYS A 528 -15.70 21.68 -29.89
CA LYS A 528 -15.71 20.24 -29.51
C LYS A 528 -14.44 19.57 -29.98
N LYS A 529 -13.92 18.64 -29.18
CA LYS A 529 -12.81 17.75 -29.57
C LYS A 529 -13.07 16.34 -29.06
N VAL A 530 -12.39 15.37 -29.65
CA VAL A 530 -12.30 13.99 -29.16
C VAL A 530 -10.84 13.65 -28.87
N SER A 531 -10.59 12.95 -27.75
CA SER A 531 -9.28 12.42 -27.39
C SER A 531 -9.02 11.08 -28.11
N LEU A 532 -7.76 10.70 -28.25
CA LEU A 532 -7.40 9.39 -28.75
C LEU A 532 -7.83 8.31 -27.76
N ALA A 533 -7.72 8.60 -26.45
CA ALA A 533 -8.20 7.71 -25.39
C ALA A 533 -9.67 7.32 -25.57
N ASP A 534 -10.52 8.30 -25.89
CA ASP A 534 -11.93 8.03 -26.21
C ASP A 534 -12.08 7.27 -27.52
N LEU A 535 -11.32 7.58 -28.57
CA LEU A 535 -11.39 6.86 -29.86
C LEU A 535 -10.97 5.39 -29.76
N ILE A 536 -9.98 5.06 -28.92
CA ILE A 536 -9.56 3.67 -28.67
C ILE A 536 -10.73 2.87 -28.07
N VAL A 537 -11.35 3.39 -27.01
CA VAL A 537 -12.49 2.73 -26.35
C VAL A 537 -13.73 2.70 -27.25
N LEU A 538 -13.98 3.80 -27.97
CA LEU A 538 -15.09 3.91 -28.90
C LEU A 538 -14.94 2.92 -30.07
N GLY A 539 -13.72 2.71 -30.55
CA GLY A 539 -13.40 1.75 -31.60
C GLY A 539 -13.69 0.32 -31.18
N GLY A 540 -13.28 -0.08 -29.97
CA GLY A 540 -13.65 -1.38 -29.40
C GLY A 540 -15.17 -1.55 -29.25
N SER A 541 -15.85 -0.51 -28.76
CA SER A 541 -17.32 -0.51 -28.62
C SER A 541 -18.04 -0.68 -29.95
N ALA A 542 -17.60 0.06 -30.99
CA ALA A 542 -18.14 -0.07 -32.35
C ALA A 542 -17.90 -1.46 -32.94
N ALA A 543 -16.73 -2.05 -32.68
CA ALA A 543 -16.37 -3.38 -33.14
C ALA A 543 -17.22 -4.47 -32.48
N ILE A 544 -17.52 -4.36 -31.19
CA ILE A 544 -18.43 -5.27 -30.47
C ILE A 544 -19.85 -5.17 -31.05
N GLU A 545 -20.37 -3.96 -31.27
CA GLU A 545 -21.69 -3.76 -31.92
C GLU A 545 -21.73 -4.39 -33.32
N GLN A 546 -20.65 -4.21 -34.11
CA GLN A 546 -20.53 -4.82 -35.42
C GLN A 546 -20.48 -6.35 -35.35
N ALA A 547 -19.75 -6.91 -34.39
CA ALA A 547 -19.65 -8.36 -34.18
C ALA A 547 -21.01 -8.97 -33.79
N ALA A 548 -21.70 -8.36 -32.84
CA ALA A 548 -23.05 -8.77 -32.43
C ALA A 548 -24.03 -8.70 -33.60
N LYS A 549 -23.99 -7.62 -34.40
CA LYS A 549 -24.83 -7.48 -35.59
C LYS A 549 -24.58 -8.58 -36.63
N LYS A 550 -23.31 -8.96 -36.85
CA LYS A 550 -22.95 -10.09 -37.74
C LYS A 550 -23.48 -11.43 -37.21
N ALA A 551 -23.64 -11.56 -35.90
CA ALA A 551 -24.26 -12.72 -35.24
C ALA A 551 -25.79 -12.63 -35.13
N GLY A 552 -26.44 -11.63 -35.76
CA GLY A 552 -27.91 -11.49 -35.75
C GLY A 552 -28.47 -10.75 -34.53
N HIS A 553 -27.62 -10.14 -33.70
CA HIS A 553 -28.03 -9.39 -32.51
C HIS A 553 -27.86 -7.88 -32.73
N THR A 554 -28.92 -7.11 -32.48
CA THR A 554 -28.82 -5.64 -32.45
C THR A 554 -28.61 -5.21 -31.00
N VAL A 555 -27.39 -4.77 -30.69
CA VAL A 555 -27.01 -4.27 -29.36
C VAL A 555 -26.45 -2.87 -29.47
N THR A 556 -26.59 -2.09 -28.41
CA THR A 556 -25.93 -0.80 -28.26
C THR A 556 -24.99 -0.90 -27.06
N VAL A 557 -23.69 -0.77 -27.31
CA VAL A 557 -22.65 -0.76 -26.29
C VAL A 557 -22.56 0.67 -25.73
N PRO A 558 -22.84 0.86 -24.43
CA PRO A 558 -22.74 2.17 -23.80
C PRO A 558 -21.34 2.76 -23.93
N PHE A 559 -21.26 4.08 -24.12
CA PHE A 559 -20.00 4.80 -24.23
C PHE A 559 -20.09 6.11 -23.46
N THR A 560 -19.08 6.36 -22.61
CA THR A 560 -18.96 7.60 -21.83
C THR A 560 -17.70 8.35 -22.28
N PRO A 561 -17.85 9.52 -22.94
CA PRO A 561 -16.71 10.36 -23.33
C PRO A 561 -16.14 11.12 -22.12
N GLY A 562 -14.93 11.62 -22.29
CA GLY A 562 -14.26 12.47 -21.29
C GLY A 562 -12.88 11.99 -20.88
N ARG A 563 -12.36 10.91 -21.49
CA ARG A 563 -10.95 10.57 -21.33
C ARG A 563 -10.08 11.64 -21.98
N THR A 564 -8.90 11.85 -21.44
CA THR A 564 -7.91 12.78 -21.99
C THR A 564 -6.63 12.04 -22.37
N ASP A 565 -5.74 12.74 -23.07
CA ASP A 565 -4.54 12.19 -23.68
C ASP A 565 -3.32 12.58 -22.83
N ALA A 566 -2.67 11.62 -22.19
CA ALA A 566 -1.45 11.85 -21.43
C ALA A 566 -0.26 12.09 -22.37
N SER A 567 0.74 12.80 -21.86
CA SER A 567 2.04 12.98 -22.52
C SER A 567 3.09 12.03 -21.93
N GLN A 568 4.22 11.86 -22.63
CA GLN A 568 5.29 10.97 -22.17
C GLN A 568 5.95 11.48 -20.88
N ASP A 569 6.10 12.80 -20.70
CA ASP A 569 6.64 13.41 -19.47
C ASP A 569 5.71 13.21 -18.25
N LYS A 570 4.45 12.86 -18.47
CA LYS A 570 3.47 12.46 -17.45
C LYS A 570 3.31 10.94 -17.34
N THR A 571 4.22 10.17 -17.94
CA THR A 571 4.19 8.70 -17.99
C THR A 571 5.58 8.17 -17.70
N ASP A 572 5.83 7.88 -16.42
CA ASP A 572 7.10 7.31 -15.96
C ASP A 572 7.27 5.87 -16.45
N VAL A 573 8.33 5.63 -17.22
CA VAL A 573 8.58 4.35 -17.87
C VAL A 573 8.80 3.23 -16.84
N GLU A 574 9.55 3.50 -15.78
CA GLU A 574 9.89 2.51 -14.75
C GLU A 574 8.64 2.16 -13.93
N SER A 575 7.89 3.19 -13.53
CA SER A 575 6.64 3.02 -12.80
C SER A 575 5.56 2.28 -13.60
N PHE A 576 5.50 2.43 -14.93
CA PHE A 576 4.56 1.69 -15.77
C PHE A 576 5.02 0.28 -16.13
N ALA A 577 6.31 -0.04 -15.99
CA ALA A 577 6.85 -1.37 -16.34
C ALA A 577 6.20 -2.50 -15.51
N VAL A 578 5.86 -2.23 -14.24
CA VAL A 578 5.18 -3.21 -13.36
C VAL A 578 3.74 -3.53 -13.78
N LEU A 579 3.18 -2.78 -14.73
CA LEU A 579 1.85 -3.05 -15.30
C LEU A 579 1.93 -3.95 -16.55
N GLU A 580 3.13 -4.29 -17.04
CA GLU A 580 3.28 -5.23 -18.15
C GLU A 580 2.79 -6.62 -17.69
N PRO A 581 1.74 -7.18 -18.32
CA PRO A 581 1.20 -8.44 -17.89
C PRO A 581 2.17 -9.58 -18.23
N MET A 582 2.48 -10.42 -17.24
CA MET A 582 3.24 -11.67 -17.46
C MET A 582 2.40 -12.71 -18.21
N ALA A 583 1.08 -12.65 -18.08
CA ALA A 583 0.11 -13.38 -18.89
C ALA A 583 -1.19 -12.57 -19.01
N ASP A 584 -1.90 -12.75 -20.11
CA ASP A 584 -3.22 -12.16 -20.35
C ASP A 584 -4.10 -13.22 -21.02
N GLY A 585 -4.86 -13.96 -20.21
CA GLY A 585 -5.72 -15.05 -20.69
C GLY A 585 -6.83 -14.58 -21.63
N PHE A 586 -7.27 -13.32 -21.51
CA PHE A 586 -8.28 -12.71 -22.40
C PHE A 586 -7.74 -12.46 -23.82
N ARG A 587 -6.41 -12.36 -23.96
CA ARG A 587 -5.72 -12.30 -25.26
C ARG A 587 -4.92 -13.57 -25.56
N ASN A 588 -5.05 -14.59 -24.72
CA ASN A 588 -4.32 -15.84 -24.80
C ASN A 588 -2.79 -15.65 -24.94
N TYR A 589 -2.24 -14.73 -24.14
CA TYR A 589 -0.81 -14.41 -24.11
C TYR A 589 -0.15 -14.91 -22.82
N ARG A 590 1.08 -15.42 -22.95
CA ARG A 590 1.96 -15.76 -21.83
C ARG A 590 3.40 -15.40 -22.17
N LYS A 591 4.07 -14.69 -21.29
CA LYS A 591 5.51 -14.38 -21.38
C LYS A 591 6.32 -15.64 -21.05
N SER A 592 7.44 -15.82 -21.75
CA SER A 592 8.37 -16.93 -21.47
C SER A 592 8.95 -16.83 -20.05
N GLY A 593 9.14 -17.97 -19.38
CA GLY A 593 9.81 -18.05 -18.06
C GLY A 593 8.91 -17.79 -16.84
N VAL A 594 7.59 -17.65 -17.02
CA VAL A 594 6.64 -17.53 -15.91
C VAL A 594 6.43 -18.88 -15.22
N ASN A 595 6.73 -18.97 -13.92
CA ASN A 595 6.58 -20.19 -13.11
C ASN A 595 5.27 -20.18 -12.30
N ALA A 596 4.13 -20.08 -12.99
CA ALA A 596 2.80 -20.22 -12.40
C ALA A 596 1.84 -20.91 -13.40
N PRO A 597 0.77 -21.60 -12.95
CA PRO A 597 -0.27 -22.13 -13.84
C PRO A 597 -1.02 -21.00 -14.56
N ASP A 598 -1.39 -21.21 -15.83
CA ASP A 598 -2.03 -20.18 -16.67
C ASP A 598 -3.39 -19.76 -16.11
N GLU A 599 -4.17 -20.74 -15.66
CA GLU A 599 -5.47 -20.54 -15.06
C GLU A 599 -5.40 -19.74 -13.75
N ALA A 600 -4.30 -19.84 -13.01
CA ALA A 600 -4.08 -19.05 -11.80
C ALA A 600 -3.79 -17.58 -12.15
N LEU A 601 -3.00 -17.34 -13.20
CA LEU A 601 -2.72 -15.99 -13.70
C LEU A 601 -3.96 -15.33 -14.30
N LEU A 602 -4.84 -16.08 -14.97
CA LEU A 602 -6.12 -15.58 -15.44
C LEU A 602 -7.01 -15.14 -14.28
N VAL A 603 -7.15 -15.96 -13.23
CA VAL A 603 -7.95 -15.63 -12.06
C VAL A 603 -7.38 -14.42 -11.31
N ASP A 604 -6.05 -14.37 -11.09
CA ASP A 604 -5.41 -13.20 -10.49
C ASP A 604 -5.66 -11.94 -11.34
N LYS A 605 -5.54 -12.05 -12.67
CA LYS A 605 -5.81 -10.92 -13.57
C LYS A 605 -7.26 -10.46 -13.51
N ALA A 606 -8.21 -11.40 -13.50
CA ALA A 606 -9.63 -11.09 -13.36
C ALA A 606 -9.94 -10.40 -12.03
N GLN A 607 -9.28 -10.85 -10.95
CA GLN A 607 -9.40 -10.23 -9.63
C GLN A 607 -8.87 -8.79 -9.64
N LEU A 608 -7.71 -8.54 -10.25
CA LEU A 608 -7.19 -7.19 -10.42
C LEU A 608 -8.15 -6.31 -11.26
N LEU A 609 -8.86 -6.88 -12.23
CA LEU A 609 -9.88 -6.17 -13.01
C LEU A 609 -11.22 -6.02 -12.28
N THR A 610 -11.32 -6.48 -11.02
CA THR A 610 -12.55 -6.47 -10.20
C THR A 610 -13.70 -7.26 -10.82
N LEU A 611 -13.38 -8.30 -11.57
CA LEU A 611 -14.36 -9.16 -12.23
C LEU A 611 -14.81 -10.29 -11.30
N THR A 612 -16.09 -10.60 -11.37
CA THR A 612 -16.66 -11.83 -10.83
C THR A 612 -16.33 -13.03 -11.72
N ALA A 613 -16.45 -14.25 -11.18
CA ALA A 613 -16.25 -15.46 -11.98
C ALA A 613 -17.15 -15.54 -13.24
N PRO A 614 -18.45 -15.18 -13.19
CA PRO A 614 -19.28 -15.09 -14.39
C PRO A 614 -18.79 -14.05 -15.41
N GLU A 615 -18.35 -12.88 -14.95
CA GLU A 615 -17.81 -11.83 -15.84
C GLU A 615 -16.50 -12.26 -16.50
N MET A 616 -15.60 -12.88 -15.74
CA MET A 616 -14.37 -13.49 -16.29
C MET A 616 -14.68 -14.56 -17.33
N THR A 617 -15.77 -15.32 -17.17
CA THR A 617 -16.10 -16.44 -18.07
C THR A 617 -16.68 -15.97 -19.41
N VAL A 618 -17.44 -14.87 -19.40
CA VAL A 618 -18.08 -14.34 -20.63
C VAL A 618 -17.13 -13.44 -21.44
N LEU A 619 -16.13 -12.86 -20.79
CA LEU A 619 -15.02 -12.14 -21.41
C LEU A 619 -13.96 -13.12 -21.91
#